data_AF-A0A8J7HFL7-F1
#
_entry.id   AF-A0A8J7HFL7-F1
#
_cell.length_a   1.000
_cell.length_b   1.000
_cell.length_c   1.000
_cell.angle_alpha   90.00
_cell.angle_beta   90.00
_cell.angle_gamma   90.00
#
_symmetry.space_group_name_H-M   'P 1'
#
loop_
_entity.id
_entity.type
_entity.pdbx_description
1 polymer ?
#
loop_
_entity_poly.entity_id
_entity_poly.type
_entity_poly.pdbx_seq_one_letter_code
_entity_poly.pdbx_strand_id
1 'polypeptide(L)'
;MPGVSFFYQGIKYTKSTGFISFNLAAKWKRKRFGVIPEEGWFILTNLDDLDSAIQAYKQPFDIEEMFRDFKSGGYNLEDTNVSGQRLISLILLISLAYTAATISGQKFKRMGVQKYVGRIKESRRTVRRHSSFYIGLYGSNWVDFMENSYELVAELMTLAPNKRKYYQQGERAMRLILSAS
;
A
#
# COMPACT_ATOMS: atom_id res chain seq x y z
N MET A 1 -9.43 -13.80 -17.62
CA MET A 1 -8.23 -13.56 -18.48
C MET A 1 -7.95 -14.85 -19.23
N PRO A 2 -7.72 -14.82 -20.57
CA PRO A 2 -7.50 -16.02 -21.36
C PRO A 2 -6.20 -16.77 -20.98
N GLY A 3 -6.28 -18.10 -20.89
CA GLY A 3 -5.24 -19.01 -20.41
C GLY A 3 -5.83 -20.39 -20.12
N VAL A 4 -5.02 -21.33 -19.65
CA VAL A 4 -5.49 -22.65 -19.17
C VAL A 4 -5.72 -22.57 -17.67
N SER A 5 -6.81 -23.13 -17.19
CA SER A 5 -7.08 -23.25 -15.76
C SER A 5 -7.88 -24.49 -15.45
N PHE A 6 -7.62 -25.10 -14.30
CA PHE A 6 -8.34 -26.27 -13.81
C PHE A 6 -8.39 -26.23 -12.29
N PHE A 7 -9.37 -26.96 -11.76
CA PHE A 7 -9.62 -27.05 -10.34
C PHE A 7 -9.98 -28.48 -9.99
N TYR A 8 -9.23 -29.06 -9.06
CA TYR A 8 -9.44 -30.42 -8.59
C TYR A 8 -9.80 -30.38 -7.12
N GLN A 9 -10.93 -30.98 -6.77
CA GLN A 9 -11.39 -31.05 -5.40
C GLN A 9 -10.99 -32.35 -4.72
N GLY A 10 -10.77 -32.30 -3.41
CA GLY A 10 -10.58 -33.49 -2.58
C GLY A 10 -9.33 -34.30 -2.92
N ILE A 11 -8.28 -33.66 -3.43
CA ILE A 11 -7.00 -34.32 -3.70
C ILE A 11 -6.40 -34.80 -2.39
N LYS A 12 -5.93 -36.05 -2.44
CA LYS A 12 -5.16 -36.70 -1.38
C LYS A 12 -3.74 -36.90 -1.91
N TYR A 13 -2.83 -36.02 -1.54
CA TYR A 13 -1.42 -36.15 -1.92
C TYR A 13 -0.56 -35.99 -0.66
N THR A 14 -0.34 -37.09 0.06
CA THR A 14 0.58 -37.14 1.20
C THR A 14 1.38 -38.44 1.22
N LYS A 15 2.64 -38.34 1.68
CA LYS A 15 3.51 -39.50 1.98
C LYS A 15 3.25 -40.08 3.37
N SER A 16 2.54 -39.36 4.24
CA SER A 16 2.20 -39.75 5.61
C SER A 16 0.69 -39.74 5.84
N THR A 17 0.21 -40.67 6.66
CA THR A 17 -1.19 -40.80 7.09
C THR A 17 -1.54 -39.72 8.13
N GLY A 18 -2.66 -39.02 7.95
CA GLY A 18 -3.21 -38.08 8.95
C GLY A 18 -3.61 -36.68 8.46
N PHE A 19 -3.37 -36.35 7.19
CA PHE A 19 -3.75 -35.04 6.64
C PHE A 19 -5.12 -35.05 5.95
N ILE A 20 -5.83 -33.93 6.11
CA ILE A 20 -7.14 -33.65 5.49
C ILE A 20 -6.93 -33.42 3.97
N SER A 21 -7.89 -33.86 3.15
CA SER A 21 -7.89 -33.60 1.70
C SER A 21 -7.91 -32.10 1.38
N PHE A 22 -7.30 -31.70 0.27
CA PHE A 22 -7.26 -30.32 -0.20
C PHE A 22 -7.66 -30.20 -1.66
N ASN A 23 -7.98 -28.98 -2.08
CA ASN A 23 -8.25 -28.65 -3.47
C ASN A 23 -6.96 -28.13 -4.14
N LEU A 24 -6.81 -28.36 -5.44
CA LEU A 24 -5.73 -27.80 -6.26
C LEU A 24 -6.35 -26.87 -7.30
N ALA A 25 -6.02 -25.59 -7.19
CA ALA A 25 -6.28 -24.61 -8.22
C ALA A 25 -5.03 -24.45 -9.10
N ALA A 26 -5.20 -24.51 -10.41
CA ALA A 26 -4.11 -24.23 -11.33
C ALA A 26 -4.48 -23.19 -12.39
N LYS A 27 -3.51 -22.35 -12.74
CA LYS A 27 -3.69 -21.31 -13.73
C LYS A 27 -2.41 -21.01 -14.50
N TRP A 28 -2.47 -21.14 -15.81
CA TRP A 28 -1.40 -20.73 -16.71
C TRP A 28 -1.86 -19.59 -17.60
N LYS A 29 -1.23 -18.43 -17.44
CA LYS A 29 -1.53 -17.26 -18.28
C LYS A 29 -1.05 -17.49 -19.71
N ARG A 30 -1.89 -17.14 -20.69
CA ARG A 30 -1.50 -17.12 -22.10
C ARG A 30 -0.43 -16.06 -22.37
N LYS A 31 0.45 -16.31 -23.34
CA LYS A 31 1.44 -15.35 -23.86
C LYS A 31 0.82 -13.96 -24.04
N ARG A 32 1.45 -12.93 -23.44
CA ARG A 32 1.07 -11.52 -23.62
C ARG A 32 2.31 -10.70 -23.94
N PHE A 33 2.20 -9.82 -24.94
CA PHE A 33 3.27 -8.90 -25.33
C PHE A 33 4.64 -9.58 -25.51
N GLY A 34 4.66 -10.76 -26.13
CA GLY A 34 5.90 -11.53 -26.34
C GLY A 34 6.38 -12.33 -25.13
N VAL A 35 5.91 -12.04 -23.92
CA VAL A 35 6.32 -12.71 -22.68
C VAL A 35 5.42 -13.92 -22.42
N ILE A 36 6.05 -15.09 -22.28
CA ILE A 36 5.43 -16.34 -21.83
C ILE A 36 5.80 -16.49 -20.35
N PRO A 37 4.83 -16.70 -19.43
CA PRO A 37 5.18 -17.10 -18.07
C PRO A 37 5.84 -18.47 -18.14
N GLU A 38 7.06 -18.58 -17.60
CA GLU A 38 7.83 -19.82 -17.57
C GLU A 38 7.08 -20.94 -16.84
N GLU A 39 6.26 -20.59 -15.84
CA GLU A 39 5.51 -21.54 -15.03
C GLU A 39 4.04 -21.12 -14.84
N GLY A 40 3.18 -22.13 -14.66
CA GLY A 40 1.79 -21.97 -14.22
C GLY A 40 1.70 -21.90 -12.70
N TRP A 41 0.66 -21.24 -12.19
CA TRP A 41 0.35 -21.29 -10.76
C TRP A 41 -0.28 -22.63 -10.42
N PHE A 42 0.22 -23.29 -9.37
CA PHE A 42 -0.35 -24.46 -8.73
C PHE A 42 -0.54 -24.15 -7.25
N ILE A 43 -1.80 -24.06 -6.81
CA ILE A 43 -2.18 -23.53 -5.51
C ILE A 43 -2.94 -24.62 -4.76
N LEU A 44 -2.35 -25.09 -3.66
CA LEU A 44 -3.05 -25.95 -2.70
C LEU A 44 -3.92 -25.09 -1.81
N THR A 45 -5.21 -25.42 -1.72
CA THR A 45 -6.20 -24.59 -1.04
C THR A 45 -7.32 -25.42 -0.43
N ASN A 46 -7.93 -24.91 0.62
CA ASN A 46 -9.18 -25.41 1.18
C ASN A 46 -10.41 -24.61 0.68
N LEU A 47 -10.21 -23.65 -0.23
CA LEU A 47 -11.31 -22.90 -0.85
C LEU A 47 -11.99 -23.78 -1.89
N ASP A 48 -13.31 -23.62 -2.05
CA ASP A 48 -14.14 -24.54 -2.81
C ASP A 48 -14.21 -24.26 -4.30
N ASP A 49 -13.68 -23.12 -4.75
CA ASP A 49 -13.70 -22.72 -6.16
C ASP A 49 -12.39 -22.07 -6.63
N LEU A 50 -12.18 -22.17 -7.93
CA LEU A 50 -11.00 -21.69 -8.62
C LEU A 50 -10.81 -20.18 -8.49
N ASP A 51 -11.90 -19.40 -8.60
CA ASP A 51 -11.81 -17.94 -8.61
C ASP A 51 -11.44 -17.42 -7.23
N SER A 52 -12.06 -17.92 -6.16
CA SER A 52 -11.69 -17.63 -4.77
C SER A 52 -10.24 -17.98 -4.50
N ALA A 53 -9.77 -19.17 -4.93
CA ALA A 53 -8.39 -19.59 -4.77
C ALA A 53 -7.40 -18.64 -5.46
N ILE A 54 -7.70 -18.23 -6.69
CA ILE A 54 -6.85 -17.30 -7.45
C ILE A 54 -6.89 -15.90 -6.85
N GLN A 55 -8.05 -15.42 -6.37
CA GLN A 55 -8.17 -14.11 -5.76
C GLN A 55 -7.41 -14.06 -4.43
N ALA A 56 -7.55 -15.10 -3.60
CA ALA A 56 -6.79 -15.25 -2.36
C ALA A 56 -5.28 -15.29 -2.63
N TYR A 57 -4.82 -16.07 -3.61
CA TYR A 57 -3.40 -16.15 -3.97
C TYR A 57 -2.79 -14.84 -4.50
N LYS A 58 -3.62 -13.90 -4.97
CA LYS A 58 -3.14 -12.57 -5.36
C LYS A 58 -2.94 -11.61 -4.18
N GLN A 59 -3.62 -11.84 -3.06
CA GLN A 59 -3.55 -10.93 -1.89
C GLN A 59 -2.15 -10.86 -1.25
N PRO A 60 -1.34 -11.95 -1.15
CA PRO A 60 -0.01 -11.88 -0.56
C PRO A 60 0.91 -10.84 -1.20
N PHE A 61 0.75 -10.51 -2.48
CA PHE A 61 1.57 -9.46 -3.10
C PHE A 61 1.32 -8.07 -2.49
N ASP A 62 0.16 -7.84 -1.86
CA ASP A 62 -0.13 -6.58 -1.19
C ASP A 62 0.65 -6.43 0.13
N ILE A 63 1.15 -7.52 0.73
CA ILE A 63 2.01 -7.46 1.93
C ILE A 63 3.43 -6.98 1.61
N GLU A 64 3.87 -7.13 0.36
CA GLU A 64 5.19 -6.66 -0.07
C GLU A 64 5.32 -5.14 0.02
N GLU A 65 4.21 -4.42 -0.24
CA GLU A 65 4.15 -2.97 -0.08
C GLU A 65 4.37 -2.59 1.40
N MET A 66 3.69 -3.27 2.32
CA MET A 66 3.88 -3.09 3.77
C MET A 66 5.33 -3.39 4.19
N PHE A 67 5.92 -4.49 3.73
CA PHE A 67 7.30 -4.83 4.08
C PHE A 67 8.30 -3.79 3.57
N ARG A 68 8.08 -3.25 2.37
CA ARG A 68 8.91 -2.15 1.85
C ARG A 68 8.78 -0.91 2.74
N ASP A 69 7.55 -0.54 3.11
CA ASP A 69 7.26 0.64 3.93
C ASP A 69 7.82 0.51 5.37
N PHE A 70 7.90 -0.70 5.93
CA PHE A 70 8.54 -0.95 7.23
C PHE A 70 10.06 -0.76 7.16
N LYS A 71 10.67 -1.12 6.04
CA LYS A 71 12.11 -1.02 5.78
C LYS A 71 12.45 0.37 5.24
N SER A 72 13.27 0.44 4.20
CA SER A 72 13.75 1.68 3.57
C SER A 72 12.68 2.52 2.86
N GLY A 73 11.45 2.01 2.72
CA GLY A 73 10.34 2.75 2.10
C GLY A 73 9.68 3.79 3.03
N GLY A 74 9.86 3.68 4.34
CA GLY A 74 9.18 4.54 5.31
C GLY A 74 9.89 4.62 6.67
N TYR A 75 9.83 3.54 7.45
CA TYR A 75 10.27 3.55 8.85
C TYR A 75 11.74 3.16 9.08
N ASN A 76 12.48 2.83 8.03
CA ASN A 76 13.92 2.51 8.04
C ASN A 76 14.31 1.44 9.06
N LEU A 77 13.48 0.40 9.21
CA LEU A 77 13.72 -0.68 10.20
C LEU A 77 15.12 -1.30 10.07
N GLU A 78 15.66 -1.45 8.86
CA GLU A 78 16.97 -2.06 8.61
C GLU A 78 18.13 -1.23 9.20
N ASP A 79 18.02 0.10 9.22
CA ASP A 79 19.07 0.99 9.72
C ASP A 79 19.12 1.07 11.25
N THR A 80 18.08 0.58 11.92
CA THR A 80 17.98 0.64 13.38
C THR A 80 18.93 -0.35 14.09
N ASN A 81 19.38 -1.40 13.38
CA ASN A 81 20.28 -2.43 13.87
C ASN A 81 19.85 -3.11 15.20
N VAL A 82 18.56 -3.05 15.56
CA VAL A 82 18.04 -3.66 16.79
C VAL A 82 17.74 -5.15 16.61
N SER A 83 17.87 -5.94 17.67
CA SER A 83 17.64 -7.38 17.67
C SER A 83 16.85 -7.85 18.91
N GLY A 84 16.45 -9.13 18.91
CA GLY A 84 15.75 -9.76 20.03
C GLY A 84 14.45 -9.04 20.41
N GLN A 85 14.22 -8.85 21.71
CA GLN A 85 13.00 -8.22 22.22
C GLN A 85 12.81 -6.78 21.72
N ARG A 86 13.91 -6.03 21.52
CA ARG A 86 13.84 -4.65 21.01
C ARG A 86 13.31 -4.61 19.58
N LEU A 87 13.72 -5.56 18.75
CA LEU A 87 13.21 -5.69 17.38
C LEU A 87 11.71 -6.03 17.37
N ILE A 88 11.26 -6.95 18.22
CA ILE A 88 9.85 -7.32 18.32
C ILE A 88 9.01 -6.09 18.73
N SER A 89 9.43 -5.38 19.77
CA SER A 89 8.74 -4.16 20.20
C SER A 89 8.71 -3.08 19.11
N LEU A 90 9.81 -2.90 18.39
CA LEU A 90 9.89 -1.93 17.30
C LEU A 90 8.96 -2.30 16.14
N ILE A 91 8.92 -3.57 15.73
CA ILE A 91 8.00 -4.04 14.69
C ILE A 91 6.54 -3.83 15.11
N LEU A 92 6.20 -4.07 16.38
CA LEU A 92 4.86 -3.82 16.91
C LEU A 92 4.50 -2.33 16.79
N LEU A 93 5.39 -1.44 17.22
CA LEU A 93 5.19 0.01 17.13
C LEU A 93 5.05 0.48 15.67
N ILE A 94 5.93 0.01 14.79
CA ILE A 94 5.87 0.30 13.35
C ILE A 94 4.54 -0.19 12.76
N SER A 95 4.05 -1.36 13.15
CA SER A 95 2.79 -1.92 12.65
C SER A 95 1.58 -1.06 13.06
N LEU A 96 1.56 -0.57 14.30
CA LEU A 96 0.54 0.36 14.78
C LEU A 96 0.62 1.71 14.04
N ALA A 97 1.83 2.27 13.91
CA ALA A 97 2.05 3.53 13.21
C ALA A 97 1.68 3.43 11.72
N TYR A 98 2.05 2.34 11.05
CA TYR A 98 1.70 2.06 9.66
C TYR A 98 0.19 1.97 9.46
N THR A 99 -0.50 1.29 10.38
CA THR A 99 -1.97 1.16 10.35
C THR A 99 -2.63 2.54 10.50
N ALA A 100 -2.19 3.34 11.47
CA ALA A 100 -2.68 4.69 11.69
C ALA A 100 -2.46 5.58 10.45
N ALA A 101 -1.23 5.62 9.92
CA ALA A 101 -0.90 6.36 8.71
C ALA A 101 -1.72 5.88 7.50
N THR A 102 -1.91 4.57 7.34
CA THR A 102 -2.74 4.01 6.26
C THR A 102 -4.19 4.48 6.36
N ILE A 103 -4.78 4.45 7.55
CA ILE A 103 -6.15 4.94 7.80
C ILE A 103 -6.25 6.42 7.46
N SER A 104 -5.33 7.24 7.95
CA SER A 104 -5.30 8.69 7.65
C SER A 104 -5.16 8.95 6.15
N GLY A 105 -4.27 8.24 5.46
CA GLY A 105 -4.12 8.37 4.03
C GLY A 105 -5.35 7.95 3.23
N GLN A 106 -6.11 6.95 3.69
CA GLN A 106 -7.42 6.61 3.11
C GLN A 106 -8.43 7.74 3.29
N LYS A 107 -8.49 8.36 4.49
CA LYS A 107 -9.32 9.54 4.74
C LYS A 107 -8.94 10.69 3.80
N PHE A 108 -7.64 10.99 3.67
CA PHE A 108 -7.14 12.06 2.79
C PHE A 108 -7.50 11.81 1.32
N LYS A 109 -7.40 10.55 0.87
CA LYS A 109 -7.82 10.14 -0.48
C LYS A 109 -9.32 10.33 -0.70
N ARG A 110 -10.16 9.99 0.30
CA ARG A 110 -11.62 10.18 0.23
C ARG A 110 -12.00 11.67 0.17
N MET A 111 -11.28 12.53 0.89
CA MET A 111 -11.47 13.98 0.85
C MET A 111 -10.95 14.65 -0.44
N GLY A 112 -10.20 13.92 -1.27
CA GLY A 112 -9.65 14.47 -2.52
C GLY A 112 -8.45 15.40 -2.33
N VAL A 113 -7.83 15.41 -1.14
CA VAL A 113 -6.70 16.30 -0.80
C VAL A 113 -5.33 15.71 -1.09
N GLN A 114 -5.26 14.42 -1.48
CA GLN A 114 -3.99 13.72 -1.74
C GLN A 114 -3.08 14.41 -2.76
N LYS A 115 -3.64 15.22 -3.68
CA LYS A 115 -2.88 15.98 -4.68
C LYS A 115 -1.98 17.08 -4.09
N TYR A 116 -2.30 17.55 -2.89
CA TYR A 116 -1.50 18.54 -2.17
C TYR A 116 -0.38 17.88 -1.35
N VAL A 117 -0.57 16.61 -0.97
CA VAL A 117 0.44 15.83 -0.24
C VAL A 117 1.47 15.22 -1.20
N GLY A 118 1.02 14.72 -2.36
CA GLY A 118 1.91 14.05 -3.29
C GLY A 118 1.33 13.90 -4.69
N ARG A 119 2.21 13.56 -5.63
CA ARG A 119 1.82 13.38 -7.03
C ARG A 119 0.95 12.13 -7.18
N ILE A 120 -0.29 12.29 -7.65
CA ILE A 120 -1.23 11.16 -7.77
C ILE A 120 -0.75 10.14 -8.80
N LYS A 121 -0.26 10.61 -9.96
CA LYS A 121 0.12 9.78 -11.11
C LYS A 121 1.21 10.46 -11.96
N GLU A 122 1.97 9.65 -12.67
CA GLU A 122 2.99 10.09 -13.63
C GLU A 122 2.61 9.71 -15.06
N SER A 123 3.21 10.40 -16.03
CA SER A 123 3.09 10.02 -17.44
C SER A 123 3.57 8.58 -17.62
N ARG A 124 2.85 7.79 -18.41
CA ARG A 124 3.10 6.36 -18.71
C ARG A 124 2.80 5.35 -17.58
N ARG A 125 2.48 5.77 -16.35
CA ARG A 125 2.00 4.82 -15.33
C ARG A 125 0.54 4.44 -15.57
N THR A 126 0.17 3.19 -15.28
CA THR A 126 -1.23 2.74 -15.25
C THR A 126 -1.82 2.90 -13.84
N VAL A 127 -1.01 2.65 -12.81
CA VAL A 127 -1.36 2.69 -11.39
C VAL A 127 -1.03 4.04 -10.73
N ARG A 128 -1.55 4.24 -9.50
CA ARG A 128 -1.20 5.39 -8.66
C ARG A 128 0.27 5.30 -8.21
N ARG A 129 0.89 6.45 -7.96
CA ARG A 129 2.30 6.51 -7.53
C ARG A 129 2.49 6.12 -6.06
N HIS A 130 1.58 6.55 -5.18
CA HIS A 130 1.76 6.45 -3.73
C HIS A 130 0.66 5.62 -3.05
N SER A 131 1.10 4.76 -2.13
CA SER A 131 0.27 3.96 -1.23
C SER A 131 -0.60 4.85 -0.34
N SER A 132 -1.55 4.26 0.40
CA SER A 132 -2.31 5.05 1.37
C SER A 132 -1.47 5.39 2.59
N PHE A 133 -0.60 4.47 3.03
CA PHE A 133 0.42 4.73 4.02
C PHE A 133 1.23 6.00 3.70
N TYR A 134 1.81 6.08 2.50
CA TYR A 134 2.65 7.21 2.09
C TYR A 134 1.87 8.54 2.16
N ILE A 135 0.64 8.56 1.64
CA ILE A 135 -0.20 9.77 1.66
C ILE A 135 -0.55 10.17 3.09
N GLY A 136 -0.78 9.21 3.99
CA GLY A 136 -1.02 9.49 5.40
C GLY A 136 0.22 10.08 6.08
N LEU A 137 1.35 9.39 5.99
CA LEU A 137 2.62 9.80 6.61
C LEU A 137 3.06 11.19 6.14
N TYR A 138 3.09 11.42 4.82
CA TYR A 138 3.50 12.71 4.27
C TYR A 138 2.48 13.81 4.54
N GLY A 139 1.19 13.47 4.61
CA GLY A 139 0.14 14.43 4.93
C GLY A 139 0.27 14.95 6.36
N SER A 140 0.54 14.06 7.31
CA SER A 140 0.85 14.41 8.70
C SER A 140 2.11 15.27 8.79
N ASN A 141 3.23 14.79 8.22
CA ASN A 141 4.49 15.54 8.23
C ASN A 141 4.36 16.96 7.62
N TRP A 142 3.57 17.10 6.55
CA TRP A 142 3.34 18.40 5.91
C TRP A 142 2.62 19.38 6.83
N VAL A 143 1.57 18.91 7.50
CA VAL A 143 0.77 19.76 8.40
C VAL A 143 1.56 20.13 9.66
N ASP A 144 2.28 19.17 10.25
CA ASP A 144 3.13 19.40 11.43
C ASP A 144 4.25 20.41 11.12
N PHE A 145 4.84 20.34 9.92
CA PHE A 145 5.84 21.31 9.47
C PHE A 145 5.25 22.73 9.31
N MET A 146 4.01 22.81 8.82
CA MET A 146 3.35 24.07 8.51
C MET A 146 2.94 24.85 9.75
N GLU A 147 2.68 24.18 10.87
CA GLU A 147 2.43 24.84 12.15
C GLU A 147 3.59 25.77 12.55
N ASN A 148 4.83 25.32 12.31
CA ASN A 148 6.04 26.07 12.62
C ASN A 148 6.46 27.08 11.54
N SER A 149 5.86 27.02 10.35
CA SER A 149 6.28 27.79 9.17
C SER A 149 5.21 28.76 8.68
N TYR A 150 4.12 28.94 9.44
CA TYR A 150 2.96 29.71 9.00
C TYR A 150 3.30 31.17 8.67
N GLU A 151 4.13 31.82 9.51
CA GLU A 151 4.50 33.22 9.32
C GLU A 151 5.25 33.44 7.99
N LEU A 152 6.19 32.56 7.66
CA LEU A 152 6.94 32.60 6.40
C LEU A 152 6.02 32.42 5.19
N VAL A 153 5.05 31.51 5.28
CA VAL A 153 4.08 31.30 4.20
C VAL A 153 3.14 32.50 4.07
N ALA A 154 2.72 33.11 5.18
CA ALA A 154 1.93 34.32 5.17
C ALA A 154 2.68 35.48 4.49
N GLU A 155 3.96 35.67 4.80
CA GLU A 155 4.81 36.67 4.14
C GLU A 155 4.92 36.39 2.64
N LEU A 156 5.20 35.14 2.25
CA LEU A 156 5.28 34.73 0.85
C LEU A 156 3.96 34.97 0.09
N MET A 157 2.81 34.80 0.75
CA MET A 157 1.50 35.12 0.18
C MET A 157 1.28 36.62 -0.06
N THR A 158 1.93 37.49 0.73
CA THR A 158 1.90 38.94 0.48
C THR A 158 2.76 39.33 -0.73
N LEU A 159 3.92 38.68 -0.90
CA LEU A 159 4.86 38.95 -1.99
C LEU A 159 4.35 38.44 -3.36
N ALA A 160 3.52 37.40 -3.38
CA ALA A 160 3.01 36.77 -4.61
C ALA A 160 1.47 36.80 -4.71
N PRO A 161 0.84 37.99 -4.82
CA PRO A 161 -0.63 38.13 -4.79
C PRO A 161 -1.32 37.39 -5.94
N ASN A 162 -0.69 37.30 -7.11
CA ASN A 162 -1.16 36.54 -8.26
C ASN A 162 -1.26 35.02 -8.01
N LYS A 163 -0.58 34.50 -6.98
CA LYS A 163 -0.62 33.08 -6.59
C LYS A 163 -1.47 32.81 -5.34
N ARG A 164 -2.02 33.84 -4.70
CA ARG A 164 -2.80 33.75 -3.45
C ARG A 164 -3.88 32.67 -3.46
N LYS A 165 -4.61 32.54 -4.57
CA LYS A 165 -5.65 31.51 -4.76
C LYS A 165 -5.10 30.09 -4.58
N TYR A 166 -3.89 29.81 -5.07
CA TYR A 166 -3.28 28.48 -4.95
C TYR A 166 -2.81 28.19 -3.53
N TYR A 167 -2.26 29.19 -2.83
CA TYR A 167 -1.91 29.05 -1.42
C TYR A 167 -3.13 28.79 -0.53
N GLN A 168 -4.22 29.53 -0.72
CA GLN A 168 -5.48 29.32 0.00
C GLN A 168 -6.08 27.93 -0.24
N GLN A 169 -5.92 27.38 -1.45
CA GLN A 169 -6.32 26.00 -1.74
C GLN A 169 -5.48 24.98 -0.94
N GLY A 170 -4.18 25.23 -0.80
CA GLY A 170 -3.29 24.46 0.06
C GLY A 170 -3.67 24.57 1.54
N GLU A 171 -3.93 25.78 2.05
CA GLU A 171 -4.41 25.99 3.42
C GLU A 171 -5.71 25.26 3.72
N ARG A 172 -6.67 25.32 2.79
CA ARG A 172 -7.92 24.56 2.92
C ARG A 172 -7.65 23.06 2.99
N ALA A 173 -6.73 22.54 2.18
CA ALA A 173 -6.36 21.13 2.21
C ALA A 173 -5.71 20.74 3.54
N MET A 174 -4.83 21.58 4.10
CA MET A 174 -4.24 21.35 5.43
C MET A 174 -5.29 21.32 6.53
N ARG A 175 -6.24 22.27 6.53
CA ARG A 175 -7.34 22.29 7.51
C ARG A 175 -8.20 21.03 7.43
N LEU A 176 -8.46 20.54 6.22
CA LEU A 176 -9.17 19.27 6.02
C LEU A 176 -8.38 18.08 6.58
N ILE A 177 -7.05 18.05 6.37
CA ILE A 177 -6.17 17.03 6.96
C ILE A 177 -6.24 17.10 8.49
N LEU A 178 -6.03 18.27 9.09
CA LEU A 178 -6.11 18.48 10.54
C LEU A 178 -7.44 18.03 11.14
N SER A 179 -8.55 18.33 10.47
CA SER A 179 -9.89 17.94 10.93
C SER A 179 -10.17 16.43 10.84
N ALA A 180 -9.36 15.70 10.07
CA ALA A 180 -9.54 14.27 9.82
C ALA A 180 -8.57 13.39 10.62
N SER A 181 -7.53 14.00 11.20
CA SER A 181 -6.53 13.37 12.06
C SER A 181 -7.14 12.97 13.39
#